data_AF-W6TUB3-F1
#
_entry.id   AF-W6TUB3-F1
#
_cell.length_a   1.000
_cell.length_b   1.000
_cell.length_c   1.000
_cell.angle_alpha   90.00
_cell.angle_beta   90.00
_cell.angle_gamma   90.00
#
_symmetry.space_group_name_H-M   'P 1'
#
loop_
_entity.id
_entity.type
_entity.pdbx_description
1 polymer ?
#
loop_
_entity_poly.entity_id
_entity_poly.type
_entity_poly.pdbx_seq_one_letter_code
_entity_poly.pdbx_strand_id
1 'polypeptide(L)'
;MGVIIQSKEVFSSEWGLDRDVVLHSEQLVVEVIDIMLKEELYTMPVFYNKKHIGVVRFQDLISFLTHEERGENLIFHKLNYSIESVMVMMTERGELPYTR
;
A
#
# COMPACT_ATOMS: atom_id res chain seq x y z
N MET A 1 6.18 3.43 -29.57
CA MET A 1 5.76 2.03 -29.32
C MET A 1 5.37 1.94 -27.87
N GLY A 2 4.06 1.88 -27.60
CA GLY A 2 3.51 1.90 -26.24
C GLY A 2 3.34 0.49 -25.71
N VAL A 3 3.78 0.26 -24.47
CA VAL A 3 3.47 -0.98 -23.74
C VAL A 3 2.16 -0.73 -23.00
N ILE A 4 1.15 -1.53 -23.35
CA ILE A 4 -0.15 -1.55 -22.67
C ILE A 4 0.03 -2.39 -21.41
N ILE A 5 -0.01 -1.75 -20.24
CA ILE A 5 -0.23 -2.42 -18.96
C ILE A 5 -1.67 -2.13 -18.58
N GLN A 6 -2.48 -3.18 -18.55
CA GLN A 6 -3.90 -3.09 -18.19
C GLN A 6 -4.07 -2.42 -16.82
N SER A 7 -5.05 -1.52 -16.75
CA SER A 7 -5.60 -0.90 -15.54
C SER A 7 -4.58 -0.15 -14.66
N LYS A 8 -4.11 1.01 -15.14
CA LYS A 8 -3.63 2.06 -14.24
C LYS A 8 -4.11 3.40 -14.78
N GLU A 9 -5.18 3.94 -14.19
CA GLU A 9 -5.49 5.35 -14.36
C GLU A 9 -4.26 6.13 -13.87
N VAL A 10 -3.57 6.77 -14.80
CA VAL A 10 -2.42 7.63 -14.50
C VAL A 10 -2.99 8.93 -13.94
N PHE A 11 -2.84 9.12 -12.63
CA PHE A 11 -3.23 10.34 -11.94
C PHE A 11 -2.15 11.41 -12.12
N SER A 12 -2.48 12.49 -12.81
CA SER A 12 -1.73 13.74 -12.66
C SER A 12 -2.22 14.45 -11.40
N SER A 13 -1.34 14.56 -10.40
CA SER A 13 -1.53 15.46 -9.26
C SER A 13 -0.33 16.39 -9.17
N GLU A 14 -0.51 17.50 -8.47
CA GLU A 14 0.36 18.69 -8.38
C GLU A 14 1.67 18.44 -7.60
N TRP A 15 2.12 17.19 -7.55
CA TRP A 15 3.41 16.77 -7.02
C TRP A 15 4.29 16.47 -8.23
N GLY A 16 5.04 17.48 -8.66
CA GLY A 16 5.80 17.39 -9.90
C GLY A 16 6.94 16.40 -9.82
N LEU A 17 6.74 15.16 -10.30
CA LEU A 17 7.73 14.32 -10.97
C LEU A 17 6.99 13.34 -11.90
N ASP A 18 7.59 13.07 -13.06
CA ASP A 18 6.97 12.54 -14.29
C ASP A 18 6.37 11.10 -14.20
N ARG A 19 6.39 10.45 -13.02
CA ARG A 19 5.83 9.11 -12.75
C ARG A 19 5.54 8.91 -11.26
N ASP A 20 4.58 9.62 -10.69
CA ASP A 20 4.16 9.33 -9.32
C ASP A 20 3.39 8.00 -9.27
N VAL A 21 4.08 6.96 -8.79
CA VAL A 21 3.48 5.65 -8.54
C VAL A 21 2.64 5.77 -7.26
N VAL A 22 1.33 5.87 -7.42
CA VAL A 22 0.36 5.89 -6.31
C VAL A 22 -0.28 4.53 -6.13
N LEU A 23 -0.71 4.24 -4.90
CA LEU A 23 -1.44 3.02 -4.55
C LEU A 23 -2.94 3.27 -4.50
N HIS A 24 -3.73 2.31 -4.97
CA HIS A 24 -5.17 2.28 -4.70
C HIS A 24 -5.45 1.46 -3.44
N SER A 25 -6.39 1.92 -2.60
CA SER A 25 -6.66 1.31 -1.30
C SER A 25 -7.12 -0.15 -1.36
N GLU A 26 -7.73 -0.54 -2.48
CA GLU A 26 -8.21 -1.90 -2.73
C GLU A 26 -7.12 -2.86 -3.23
N GLN A 27 -5.91 -2.37 -3.54
CA GLN A 27 -4.80 -3.24 -3.94
C GLN A 27 -4.41 -4.19 -2.82
N LEU A 28 -3.99 -5.39 -3.21
CA LEU A 28 -3.56 -6.40 -2.26
C LEU A 28 -2.16 -6.09 -1.73
N VAL A 29 -1.88 -6.50 -0.50
CA VAL A 29 -0.54 -6.36 0.13
C VAL A 29 0.56 -6.95 -0.76
N VAL A 30 0.32 -8.10 -1.38
CA VAL A 30 1.28 -8.73 -2.30
C VAL A 30 1.60 -7.86 -3.51
N GLU A 31 0.60 -7.20 -4.10
CA GLU A 31 0.78 -6.32 -5.26
C GLU A 31 1.56 -5.07 -4.87
N VAL A 32 1.26 -4.51 -3.71
CA VAL A 32 1.94 -3.32 -3.19
C VAL A 32 3.41 -3.62 -2.88
N ILE A 33 3.71 -4.75 -2.26
CA ILE A 33 5.09 -5.18 -2.01
C ILE A 33 5.86 -5.34 -3.33
N ASP A 34 5.25 -5.98 -4.33
CA ASP A 34 5.86 -6.13 -5.66
C ASP A 34 6.16 -4.77 -6.31
N ILE A 35 5.22 -3.81 -6.24
CA ILE A 35 5.42 -2.44 -6.74
C ILE A 35 6.53 -1.72 -5.98
N MET A 36 6.51 -1.75 -4.64
CA MET A 36 7.52 -1.11 -3.80
C MET A 36 8.93 -1.62 -4.09
N LEU A 37 9.07 -2.94 -4.29
CA LEU A 37 10.36 -3.56 -4.61
C LEU A 37 10.83 -3.24 -6.03
N LYS A 38 9.93 -3.21 -7.02
CA LYS A 38 10.27 -2.91 -8.42
C LYS A 38 10.67 -1.46 -8.64
N GLU A 39 9.98 -0.54 -7.97
CA GLU A 39 10.21 0.90 -8.11
C GLU A 39 11.23 1.43 -7.09
N GLU A 40 11.73 0.57 -6.18
CA GLU A 40 12.62 0.94 -5.07
C GLU A 40 12.02 2.05 -4.17
N LEU A 41 10.68 2.05 -4.02
CA LEU A 41 9.93 3.02 -3.22
C LEU A 41 9.42 2.36 -1.94
N TYR A 42 9.94 2.80 -0.79
CA TYR A 42 9.58 2.20 0.51
C TYR A 42 8.52 2.97 1.29
N THR A 43 8.01 4.07 0.72
CA THR A 43 6.91 4.88 1.27
C THR A 43 6.07 5.35 0.10
N MET A 44 4.77 5.06 0.12
CA MET A 44 3.88 5.36 -0.99
C MET A 44 2.54 5.92 -0.51
N PRO A 45 1.98 6.94 -1.18
CA PRO A 45 0.67 7.47 -0.86
C PRO A 45 -0.43 6.52 -1.37
N VAL A 46 -1.51 6.43 -0.60
CA VAL A 46 -2.68 5.59 -0.87
C VAL A 46 -3.88 6.48 -1.17
N PHE A 47 -4.61 6.12 -2.22
CA PHE A 47 -5.79 6.82 -2.69
C PHE A 47 -7.01 5.90 -2.75
N TYR A 48 -8.17 6.48 -2.50
CA TYR A 48 -9.48 5.88 -2.79
C TYR A 48 -10.30 6.90 -3.59
N ASN A 49 -10.81 6.52 -4.76
CA ASN A 49 -11.61 7.41 -5.61
C ASN A 49 -11.02 8.83 -5.75
N LYS A 50 -9.73 8.92 -6.13
CA LYS A 50 -8.97 10.18 -6.33
C LYS A 50 -8.68 10.98 -5.06
N LYS A 51 -9.11 10.52 -3.88
CA LYS A 51 -8.84 11.16 -2.60
C LYS A 51 -7.66 10.48 -1.92
N HIS A 52 -6.66 11.26 -1.50
CA HIS A 52 -5.58 10.76 -0.64
C HIS A 52 -6.16 10.36 0.72
N ILE A 53 -5.93 9.11 1.13
CA ILE A 53 -6.46 8.57 2.38
C ILE A 53 -5.37 8.23 3.40
N GLY A 54 -4.11 8.17 2.98
CA GLY A 54 -2.99 7.89 3.88
C GLY A 54 -1.73 7.51 3.14
N VAL A 55 -0.72 7.12 3.91
CA VAL A 55 0.59 6.69 3.39
C VAL A 55 0.91 5.33 3.99
N VAL A 56 1.49 4.43 3.19
CA VAL A 56 1.96 3.14 3.66
C VAL A 56 3.47 3.07 3.49
N ARG A 57 4.15 2.61 4.54
CA ARG A 57 5.58 2.31 4.50
C ARG A 57 5.79 0.81 4.39
N PHE A 58 6.86 0.42 3.72
CA PHE A 58 7.24 -0.99 3.60
C PHE A 58 7.42 -1.66 4.97
N GLN A 59 8.03 -0.95 5.93
CA GLN A 59 8.21 -1.45 7.30
C GLN A 59 6.88 -1.76 8.00
N ASP A 60 5.85 -0.96 7.74
CA ASP A 60 4.51 -1.16 8.30
C ASP A 60 3.86 -2.43 7.74
N LEU A 61 4.04 -2.68 6.45
CA LEU A 61 3.58 -3.93 5.81
C LEU A 61 4.32 -5.16 6.33
N ILE A 62 5.63 -5.07 6.53
CA ILE A 62 6.40 -6.18 7.11
C ILE A 62 5.99 -6.43 8.57
N SER A 63 5.78 -5.39 9.36
CA SER A 63 5.24 -5.50 10.73
C SER A 63 3.88 -6.20 10.73
N PHE A 64 2.98 -5.78 9.85
CA PHE A 64 1.66 -6.39 9.69
C PHE A 64 1.75 -7.88 9.32
N LEU A 65 2.58 -8.23 8.33
CA LEU A 65 2.75 -9.60 7.84
C LEU A 65 3.36 -10.53 8.90
N THR A 66 4.34 -10.03 9.65
CA THR A 66 5.08 -10.83 10.65
C THR A 66 4.39 -10.89 12.00
N HIS A 67 3.40 -10.02 12.25
CA HIS A 67 2.63 -10.04 13.48
C HIS A 67 1.92 -11.38 13.69
N GLU A 68 2.09 -12.01 14.85
CA GLU A 68 1.40 -13.24 15.20
C GLU A 68 0.04 -12.92 15.80
N GLU A 69 -1.02 -13.56 15.29
CA GLU A 69 -2.35 -13.45 15.87
C GLU A 69 -2.66 -14.75 16.60
N ARG A 70 -2.84 -14.65 17.93
CA ARG A 70 -3.13 -15.81 18.80
C ARG A 70 -2.08 -16.93 18.71
N GLY A 71 -0.82 -16.58 18.43
CA GLY A 71 0.29 -17.52 18.29
C GLY A 71 0.38 -18.22 16.94
N GLU A 72 -0.45 -17.82 15.96
CA GLU A 72 -0.37 -18.30 14.59
C GLU A 72 0.14 -17.21 13.66
N ASN A 73 1.08 -17.58 12.79
CA ASN A 73 1.57 -16.71 11.73
C ASN A 73 0.73 -16.93 10.45
N LEU A 74 -0.21 -16.01 10.21
CA LEU A 74 -1.15 -16.07 9.08
C LEU A 74 -0.62 -15.33 7.84
N ILE A 75 0.70 -15.29 7.62
CA ILE A 75 1.33 -14.51 6.53
C ILE A 75 0.68 -14.73 5.16
N PHE A 76 0.34 -15.97 4.82
CA PHE A 76 -0.28 -16.31 3.53
C PHE A 76 -1.68 -15.70 3.37
N HIS A 77 -2.43 -15.54 4.46
CA HIS A 77 -3.71 -14.86 4.45
C HIS A 77 -3.53 -13.35 4.35
N LYS A 78 -2.57 -12.81 5.11
CA LYS A 78 -2.27 -11.38 5.19
C LYS A 78 -1.79 -10.77 3.86
N LEU A 79 -1.14 -11.56 3.01
CA LEU A 79 -0.77 -11.15 1.65
C LEU A 79 -1.98 -10.80 0.76
N ASN A 80 -3.15 -11.37 1.05
CA ASN A 80 -4.40 -11.13 0.31
C ASN A 80 -5.29 -10.05 0.96
N TYR A 81 -4.79 -9.31 1.94
CA TYR A 81 -5.52 -8.17 2.50
C TYR A 81 -5.41 -6.97 1.57
N SER A 82 -6.46 -6.15 1.52
CA SER A 82 -6.38 -4.83 0.89
C SER A 82 -5.56 -3.88 1.75
N ILE A 83 -4.92 -2.88 1.12
CA ILE A 83 -4.21 -1.83 1.86
C ILE A 83 -5.13 -1.07 2.82
N GLU A 84 -6.39 -0.84 2.44
CA GLU A 84 -7.39 -0.28 3.33
C GLU A 84 -7.52 -1.09 4.63
N SER A 85 -7.65 -2.42 4.51
CA SER A 85 -7.76 -3.31 5.66
C SER A 85 -6.53 -3.23 6.56
N VAL A 86 -5.33 -3.18 5.98
CA VAL A 86 -4.09 -3.00 6.74
C VAL A 86 -4.10 -1.69 7.51
N MET A 87 -4.44 -0.57 6.85
CA MET A 87 -4.48 0.74 7.49
C MET A 87 -5.49 0.79 8.65
N VAL A 88 -6.66 0.16 8.50
CA VAL A 88 -7.64 0.04 9.58
C VAL A 88 -7.09 -0.77 10.74
N MET A 89 -6.54 -1.97 10.49
CA MET A 89 -6.02 -2.85 11.53
C MET A 89 -4.84 -2.23 12.28
N MET A 90 -3.97 -1.49 11.57
CA MET A 90 -2.87 -0.76 12.20
C MET A 90 -3.36 0.41 13.06
N THR A 91 -4.41 1.12 12.61
CA THR A 91 -5.05 2.18 13.40
C THR A 91 -5.65 1.63 14.69
N GLU A 92 -6.34 0.50 14.63
CA GLU A 92 -6.91 -0.18 15.81
C GLU A 92 -5.85 -0.63 16.81
N ARG A 93 -4.64 -0.94 16.34
CA ARG A 93 -3.49 -1.31 17.20
C ARG A 93 -2.77 -0.11 17.81
N GLY A 94 -3.15 1.12 17.46
CA GLY A 94 -2.43 2.33 17.86
C GLY A 94 -1.09 2.52 17.13
N GLU A 95 -0.85 1.76 16.07
CA GLU A 95 0.35 1.79 15.23
C GLU A 95 0.09 2.70 14.01
N LEU A 96 -0.08 4.01 14.25
CA LEU A 96 -0.53 4.93 13.20
C LEU A 96 0.45 5.02 12.00
N PRO A 97 -0.03 4.88 10.75
CA PRO A 97 0.60 5.47 9.58
C PRO A 97 0.22 6.97 9.56
N TYR A 98 1.23 7.82 9.64
CA TYR A 98 1.13 9.27 9.84
C TYR A 98 0.12 9.97 8.92
N THR A 99 -0.83 10.68 9.54
CA THR A 99 -1.58 11.77 8.92
C THR A 99 -0.76 13.05 9.14
N ARG A 100 -0.22 13.63 8.07
CA ARG A 100 0.21 15.04 8.06
C ARG A 100 -0.22 15.68 6.76
#